data_AF-A0A5N5E8A1-F1
#
_entry.id   AF-A0A5N5E8A1-F1
#
_cell.length_a   1.000
_cell.length_b   1.000
_cell.length_c   1.000
_cell.angle_alpha   90.00
_cell.angle_beta   90.00
_cell.angle_gamma   90.00
#
_symmetry.space_group_name_H-M   'P 1'
#
loop_
_entity.id
_entity.type
_entity.pdbx_description
1 polymer ?
#
loop_
_entity_poly.entity_id
_entity_poly.type
_entity_poly.pdbx_seq_one_letter_code
_entity_poly.pdbx_strand_id
1 'polypeptide(L)'
;RVTELVLRGIFLLRRSEIDWYYNGGAGNIFPERWDKFLEPVPEAQRGEDLVAVYHQLLHSEDPDVAARAAIAWSAWEGSTSYLYPQADKIEQNSETRFALAFARIENHYFVNGGFFDEGQLLRKSSALHGIPGTIVQGRYDVVCPATSAWALHKAWPESKLVIVDDAGHSAMEPGIAHHLVEATDSYR
;
A
#
# COMPACT_ATOMS: atom_id res chain seq x y z
N ARG A 1 -26.04 -2.84 7.92
CA ARG A 1 -24.86 -3.73 7.80
C ARG A 1 -23.63 -2.84 7.88
N VAL A 2 -22.55 -3.32 8.51
CA VAL A 2 -21.50 -2.53 9.19
C VAL A 2 -22.05 -1.93 10.49
N THR A 3 -21.43 -2.33 11.60
CA THR A 3 -21.71 -1.83 12.94
C THR A 3 -20.58 -0.88 13.34
N GLU A 4 -19.33 -1.23 13.03
CA GLU A 4 -18.14 -0.42 13.26
C GLU A 4 -17.08 -0.66 12.17
N LEU A 5 -16.06 0.19 12.11
CA LEU A 5 -14.89 0.03 11.22
C LEU A 5 -13.59 0.21 12.00
N VAL A 6 -12.68 -0.77 11.88
CA VAL A 6 -11.29 -0.66 12.36
C VAL A 6 -10.38 -0.68 11.14
N LEU A 7 -9.82 0.48 10.80
CA LEU A 7 -9.05 0.71 9.58
C LEU A 7 -7.57 0.95 9.92
N ARG A 8 -6.66 0.53 9.03
CA ARG A 8 -5.21 0.73 9.19
C ARG A 8 -4.54 0.97 7.86
N GLY A 9 -3.50 1.81 7.84
CA GLY A 9 -2.67 2.03 6.65
C GLY A 9 -3.53 2.53 5.50
N ILE A 10 -4.17 3.68 5.70
CA ILE A 10 -5.27 4.14 4.85
C ILE A 10 -4.77 4.35 3.43
N PHE A 11 -5.33 3.56 2.52
CA PHE A 11 -5.10 3.66 1.09
C PHE A 11 -6.41 4.00 0.38
N LEU A 12 -6.45 5.14 -0.31
CA LEU A 12 -7.67 5.64 -0.95
C LEU A 12 -7.65 5.49 -2.47
N LEU A 13 -6.61 4.83 -3.01
CA LEU A 13 -6.41 4.56 -4.44
C LEU A 13 -6.40 5.80 -5.34
N ARG A 14 -6.11 6.99 -4.77
CA ARG A 14 -5.87 8.19 -5.57
C ARG A 14 -4.62 8.01 -6.41
N ARG A 15 -4.60 8.58 -7.62
CA ARG A 15 -3.43 8.52 -8.50
C ARG A 15 -2.16 9.01 -7.81
N SER A 16 -2.26 10.06 -6.97
CA SER A 16 -1.13 10.58 -6.21
C SER A 16 -0.52 9.59 -5.20
N GLU A 17 -1.31 8.65 -4.66
CA GLU A 17 -0.81 7.62 -3.74
C GLU A 17 -0.08 6.51 -4.50
N ILE A 18 -0.62 6.14 -5.67
CA ILE A 18 0.02 5.19 -6.58
C ILE A 18 1.33 5.79 -7.11
N ASP A 19 1.33 7.05 -7.55
CA ASP A 19 2.52 7.73 -8.07
C ASP A 19 3.60 7.89 -7.01
N TRP A 20 3.20 8.20 -5.77
CA TRP A 20 4.11 8.25 -4.64
C TRP A 20 4.88 6.93 -4.52
N TYR A 21 4.19 5.80 -4.54
CA TYR A 21 4.81 4.53 -4.19
C TYR A 21 5.45 3.78 -5.37
N TYR A 22 4.85 3.88 -6.56
CA TYR A 22 5.25 3.11 -7.75
C TYR A 22 5.84 3.96 -8.87
N ASN A 23 5.85 5.31 -8.80
CA ASN A 23 6.48 6.18 -9.79
C ASN A 23 7.59 7.06 -9.21
N GLY A 24 8.29 6.55 -8.19
CA GLY A 24 9.58 7.08 -7.74
C GLY A 24 9.56 7.99 -6.52
N GLY A 25 8.40 8.36 -5.98
CA GLY A 25 8.32 9.18 -4.76
C GLY A 25 9.03 8.52 -3.57
N ALA A 26 8.56 7.34 -3.18
CA ALA A 26 9.15 6.53 -2.10
C ALA A 26 10.58 6.03 -2.42
N GLY A 27 10.95 5.97 -3.70
CA GLY A 27 12.32 5.67 -4.13
C GLY A 27 13.37 6.63 -3.58
N ASN A 28 12.99 7.87 -3.24
CA ASN A 28 13.90 8.83 -2.59
C ASN A 28 14.28 8.45 -1.15
N ILE A 29 13.51 7.55 -0.51
CA ILE A 29 13.77 7.07 0.85
C ILE A 29 14.61 5.78 0.81
N PHE A 30 14.41 4.94 -0.20
CA PHE A 30 15.06 3.62 -0.35
C PHE A 30 15.70 3.46 -1.74
N PRO A 31 16.70 4.28 -2.11
CA PRO A 31 17.25 4.30 -3.46
C PRO A 31 17.82 2.93 -3.89
N GLU A 32 18.47 2.21 -2.97
CA GLU A 32 19.07 0.90 -3.26
C GLU A 32 18.04 -0.22 -3.49
N ARG A 33 16.83 -0.07 -2.94
CA ARG A 33 15.71 -1.00 -3.16
C ARG A 33 14.92 -0.60 -4.39
N TRP A 34 14.84 0.69 -4.66
CA TRP A 34 14.25 1.23 -5.86
C TRP A 34 15.01 0.78 -7.11
N ASP A 35 16.35 0.77 -7.06
CA ASP A 35 17.17 0.22 -8.16
C ASP A 35 16.80 -1.23 -8.48
N LYS A 36 16.57 -2.07 -7.45
CA LYS A 36 16.10 -3.46 -7.62
C LYS A 36 14.70 -3.55 -8.21
N PHE A 37 13.80 -2.64 -7.81
CA PHE A 37 12.47 -2.52 -8.42
C PHE A 37 12.58 -2.10 -9.90
N LEU A 38 13.63 -1.41 -10.33
CA LEU A 38 13.81 -1.03 -11.73
C LEU A 38 14.55 -2.08 -12.58
N GLU A 39 15.17 -3.10 -11.98
CA GLU A 39 15.93 -4.14 -12.69
C GLU A 39 15.14 -4.84 -13.83
N PRO A 40 13.88 -5.27 -13.65
CA PRO A 40 13.13 -5.92 -14.73
C PRO A 40 12.58 -4.91 -15.76
N VAL A 41 12.67 -3.61 -15.50
CA VAL A 41 12.13 -2.55 -16.36
C VAL A 41 13.16 -2.17 -17.42
N PRO A 42 12.82 -2.22 -18.73
CA PRO A 42 13.70 -1.75 -19.79
C PRO A 42 14.15 -0.31 -19.55
N GLU A 43 15.45 0.00 -19.72
CA GLU A 43 16.01 1.33 -19.38
C GLU A 43 15.27 2.48 -20.06
N ALA A 44 14.86 2.31 -21.31
CA ALA A 44 14.11 3.32 -22.08
C ALA A 44 12.71 3.61 -21.49
N GLN A 45 12.12 2.69 -20.74
CA GLN A 45 10.78 2.80 -20.15
C GLN A 45 10.80 3.21 -18.68
N ARG A 46 11.98 3.37 -18.06
CA ARG A 46 12.10 3.72 -16.62
C ARG A 46 11.56 5.11 -16.25
N GLY A 47 11.36 5.98 -17.23
CA GLY A 47 10.73 7.29 -17.07
C GLY A 47 9.23 7.33 -17.40
N GLU A 48 8.63 6.20 -17.77
CA GLU A 48 7.21 6.09 -18.07
C GLU A 48 6.38 5.81 -16.81
N ASP A 49 5.07 5.55 -16.96
CA ASP A 49 4.23 5.06 -15.86
C ASP A 49 4.59 3.60 -15.54
N LEU A 50 5.35 3.39 -14.47
CA LEU A 50 5.88 2.09 -14.11
C LEU A 50 4.76 1.10 -13.76
N VAL A 51 3.59 1.56 -13.30
CA VAL A 51 2.43 0.67 -13.10
C VAL A 51 1.99 0.06 -14.43
N ALA A 52 1.92 0.85 -15.50
CA ALA A 52 1.56 0.38 -16.83
C ALA A 52 2.65 -0.51 -17.44
N VAL A 53 3.93 -0.16 -17.25
CA VAL A 53 5.06 -0.98 -17.71
C VAL A 53 5.06 -2.34 -17.01
N TYR A 54 4.93 -2.35 -15.69
CA TYR A 54 4.80 -3.59 -14.92
C TYR A 54 3.59 -4.41 -15.32
N HIS A 55 2.45 -3.79 -15.67
CA HIS A 55 1.29 -4.51 -16.16
C HIS A 55 1.63 -5.34 -17.41
N GLN A 56 2.40 -4.78 -18.34
CA GLN A 56 2.86 -5.49 -19.54
C GLN A 56 3.82 -6.63 -19.17
N LEU A 57 4.80 -6.37 -18.32
CA LEU A 57 5.79 -7.38 -17.90
C LEU A 57 5.13 -8.56 -17.18
N LEU A 58 4.20 -8.29 -16.26
CA LEU A 58 3.47 -9.29 -15.48
C LEU A 58 2.57 -10.19 -16.35
N HIS A 59 2.14 -9.70 -17.51
CA HIS A 59 1.29 -10.42 -18.48
C HIS A 59 2.05 -10.84 -19.75
N SER A 60 3.38 -10.81 -19.72
CA SER A 60 4.22 -11.33 -20.80
C SER A 60 3.92 -12.81 -21.08
N GLU A 61 4.01 -13.20 -22.36
CA GLU A 61 3.97 -14.61 -22.77
C GLU A 61 5.20 -15.39 -22.29
N ASP A 62 6.32 -14.68 -22.03
CA ASP A 62 7.51 -15.26 -21.42
C ASP A 62 7.32 -15.36 -19.88
N PRO A 63 7.21 -16.57 -19.32
CA PRO A 63 7.00 -16.76 -17.89
C PRO A 63 8.17 -16.26 -17.03
N ASP A 64 9.40 -16.23 -17.55
CA ASP A 64 10.56 -15.74 -16.81
C ASP A 64 10.53 -14.22 -16.67
N VAL A 65 10.04 -13.52 -17.71
CA VAL A 65 9.80 -12.06 -17.64
C VAL A 65 8.74 -11.76 -16.59
N ALA A 66 7.61 -12.47 -16.63
CA ALA A 66 6.52 -12.28 -15.66
C ALA A 66 6.97 -12.59 -14.23
N ALA A 67 7.76 -13.66 -14.03
CA ALA A 67 8.27 -14.04 -12.72
C ALA A 67 9.25 -12.99 -12.16
N ARG A 68 10.21 -12.50 -12.97
CA ARG A 68 11.17 -11.47 -12.52
C ARG A 68 10.46 -10.17 -12.13
N ALA A 69 9.49 -9.73 -12.93
CA ALA A 69 8.69 -8.55 -12.60
C ALA A 69 7.88 -8.76 -11.31
N ALA A 70 7.21 -9.91 -11.18
CA ALA A 70 6.43 -10.21 -10.00
C ALA A 70 7.26 -10.21 -8.71
N ILE A 71 8.46 -10.81 -8.75
CA ILE A 71 9.38 -10.85 -7.60
C ILE A 71 9.84 -9.43 -7.25
N ALA A 72 10.27 -8.63 -8.23
CA ALA A 72 10.73 -7.26 -7.98
C ALA A 72 9.62 -6.38 -7.36
N TRP A 73 8.40 -6.49 -7.88
CA TRP A 73 7.22 -5.79 -7.37
C TRP A 73 6.90 -6.19 -5.93
N SER A 74 6.82 -7.49 -5.63
CA SER A 74 6.47 -7.96 -4.29
C SER A 74 7.59 -7.75 -3.26
N ALA A 75 8.85 -7.84 -3.68
CA ALA A 75 10.01 -7.55 -2.83
C ALA A 75 10.11 -6.06 -2.47
N TRP A 76 9.75 -5.16 -3.40
CA TRP A 76 9.65 -3.73 -3.11
C TRP A 76 8.72 -3.49 -1.92
N GLU A 77 7.49 -3.98 -1.95
CA GLU A 77 6.54 -3.82 -0.84
C GLU A 77 6.98 -4.51 0.45
N GLY A 78 7.45 -5.75 0.35
CA GLY A 78 7.93 -6.49 1.51
C GLY A 78 9.07 -5.78 2.24
N SER A 79 9.94 -5.11 1.48
CA SER A 79 11.11 -4.44 2.03
C SER A 79 10.81 -3.10 2.72
N THR A 80 9.73 -2.41 2.34
CA THR A 80 9.40 -1.06 2.87
C THR A 80 8.18 -1.04 3.78
N SER A 81 7.57 -2.19 4.08
CA SER A 81 6.35 -2.27 4.92
C SER A 81 6.58 -2.06 6.42
N TYR A 82 7.83 -2.09 6.90
CA TYR A 82 8.18 -1.88 8.31
C TYR A 82 9.14 -0.71 8.46
N LEU A 83 9.10 -0.03 9.60
CA LEU A 83 10.06 1.01 9.97
C LEU A 83 11.47 0.45 10.04
N TYR A 84 11.62 -0.68 10.73
CA TYR A 84 12.86 -1.45 10.76
C TYR A 84 12.76 -2.63 9.79
N PRO A 85 13.70 -2.77 8.83
CA PRO A 85 13.64 -3.82 7.82
C PRO A 85 13.54 -5.22 8.43
N GLN A 86 12.65 -6.05 7.88
CA GLN A 86 12.42 -7.44 8.32
C GLN A 86 12.91 -8.40 7.22
N ALA A 87 14.11 -8.97 7.37
CA ALA A 87 14.73 -9.82 6.34
C ALA A 87 13.84 -11.00 5.92
N ASP A 88 13.28 -11.71 6.89
CA ASP A 88 12.41 -12.87 6.66
C ASP A 88 11.15 -12.52 5.85
N LYS A 89 10.68 -11.27 5.92
CA LYS A 89 9.49 -10.80 5.17
C LYS A 89 9.79 -10.54 3.71
N ILE A 90 11.02 -10.11 3.40
CA ILE A 90 11.47 -9.92 2.02
C ILE A 90 11.55 -11.28 1.32
N GLU A 91 12.07 -12.30 2.01
CA GLU A 91 12.18 -13.66 1.46
C GLU A 91 10.81 -14.29 1.21
N GLN A 92 9.88 -14.18 2.18
CA GLN A 92 8.50 -14.68 2.05
C GLN A 92 7.76 -14.08 0.84
N ASN A 93 7.93 -12.78 0.62
CA ASN A 93 7.28 -12.07 -0.49
C ASN A 93 7.92 -12.37 -1.85
N SER A 94 9.12 -12.97 -1.89
CA SER A 94 9.84 -13.29 -3.12
C SER A 94 9.54 -14.70 -3.65
N GLU A 95 8.70 -15.49 -2.96
CA GLU A 95 8.27 -16.81 -3.43
C GLU A 95 7.45 -16.66 -4.71
N THR A 96 7.86 -17.32 -5.80
CA THR A 96 7.36 -17.05 -7.16
C THR A 96 5.85 -17.18 -7.29
N ARG A 97 5.23 -18.21 -6.68
CA ARG A 97 3.78 -18.40 -6.77
C ARG A 97 3.03 -17.28 -6.05
N PHE A 98 3.46 -16.92 -4.84
CA PHE A 98 2.92 -15.78 -4.11
C PHE A 98 3.11 -14.48 -4.89
N ALA A 99 4.35 -14.19 -5.32
CA ALA A 99 4.71 -12.96 -6.02
C ALA A 99 3.89 -12.75 -7.29
N LEU A 100 3.69 -13.80 -8.11
CA LEU A 100 2.87 -13.72 -9.33
C LEU A 100 1.42 -13.37 -9.03
N ALA A 101 0.81 -14.03 -8.05
CA ALA A 101 -0.57 -13.74 -7.66
C ALA A 101 -0.70 -12.33 -7.08
N PHE A 102 0.20 -11.98 -6.16
CA PHE A 102 0.24 -10.69 -5.50
C PHE A 102 0.39 -9.54 -6.51
N ALA A 103 1.49 -9.54 -7.27
CA ALA A 103 1.81 -8.46 -8.19
C ALA A 103 0.77 -8.33 -9.31
N ARG A 104 0.27 -9.43 -9.89
CA ARG A 104 -0.74 -9.36 -10.96
C ARG A 104 -2.04 -8.75 -10.46
N ILE A 105 -2.54 -9.19 -9.31
CA ILE A 105 -3.81 -8.70 -8.78
C ILE A 105 -3.65 -7.23 -8.36
N GLU A 106 -2.60 -6.91 -7.60
CA GLU A 106 -2.37 -5.56 -7.11
C GLU A 106 -2.19 -4.57 -8.27
N ASN A 107 -1.29 -4.86 -9.21
CA ASN A 107 -1.07 -4.04 -10.41
C ASN A 107 -2.34 -3.92 -11.26
N HIS A 108 -3.15 -4.99 -11.38
CA HIS A 108 -4.43 -4.96 -12.08
C HIS A 108 -5.42 -3.96 -11.47
N TYR A 109 -5.51 -3.88 -10.13
CA TYR A 109 -6.36 -2.87 -9.50
C TYR A 109 -5.80 -1.46 -9.73
N PHE A 110 -4.48 -1.28 -9.74
CA PHE A 110 -3.87 0.04 -9.90
C PHE A 110 -4.00 0.59 -11.32
N VAL A 111 -3.77 -0.23 -12.35
CA VAL A 111 -3.93 0.20 -13.75
C VAL A 111 -5.38 0.58 -14.08
N ASN A 112 -6.35 0.04 -13.33
CA ASN A 112 -7.77 0.35 -13.45
C ASN A 112 -8.26 1.43 -12.45
N GLY A 113 -7.37 2.11 -11.72
CA GLY A 113 -7.76 3.14 -10.75
C GLY A 113 -8.68 2.62 -9.65
N GLY A 114 -8.52 1.36 -9.25
CA GLY A 114 -9.41 0.70 -8.30
C GLY A 114 -10.83 0.47 -8.79
N PHE A 115 -11.10 0.68 -10.09
CA PHE A 115 -12.44 0.75 -10.66
C PHE A 115 -13.30 1.88 -10.05
N PHE A 116 -12.65 2.95 -9.62
CA PHE A 116 -13.26 4.13 -9.03
C PHE A 116 -13.02 5.37 -9.89
N ASP A 117 -13.89 6.37 -9.73
CA ASP A 117 -13.51 7.73 -10.09
C ASP A 117 -12.41 8.21 -9.11
N GLU A 118 -11.45 9.00 -9.61
CA GLU A 118 -10.38 9.58 -8.79
C GLU A 118 -10.94 10.23 -7.53
N GLY A 119 -10.44 9.87 -6.33
CA GLY A 119 -10.88 10.44 -5.04
C GLY A 119 -12.32 10.08 -4.62
N GLN A 120 -12.97 9.10 -5.26
CA GLN A 120 -14.35 8.72 -4.96
C GLN A 120 -14.58 8.37 -3.49
N LEU A 121 -13.66 7.63 -2.85
CA LEU A 121 -13.81 7.19 -1.47
C LEU A 121 -13.92 8.37 -0.48
N LEU A 122 -13.15 9.45 -0.70
CA LEU A 122 -13.25 10.66 0.11
C LEU A 122 -14.52 11.45 -0.22
N ARG A 123 -14.86 11.61 -1.50
CA ARG A 123 -16.09 12.35 -1.88
C ARG A 123 -17.36 11.70 -1.34
N LYS A 124 -17.36 10.38 -1.18
CA LYS A 124 -18.50 9.59 -0.69
C LYS A 124 -18.37 9.21 0.79
N SER A 125 -17.47 9.84 1.55
CA SER A 125 -17.26 9.53 2.97
C SER A 125 -18.49 9.80 3.85
N SER A 126 -19.44 10.63 3.39
CA SER A 126 -20.71 10.86 4.09
C SER A 126 -21.54 9.58 4.29
N ALA A 127 -21.30 8.54 3.48
CA ALA A 127 -21.89 7.22 3.69
C ALA A 127 -21.43 6.52 4.98
N LEU A 128 -20.35 7.02 5.61
CA LEU A 128 -19.84 6.55 6.90
C LEU A 128 -20.52 7.24 8.10
N HIS A 129 -21.40 8.22 7.86
CA HIS A 129 -22.08 8.94 8.94
C HIS A 129 -22.86 7.97 9.84
N GLY A 130 -22.68 8.11 11.16
CA GLY A 130 -23.29 7.23 12.15
C GLY A 130 -22.65 5.84 12.28
N ILE A 131 -21.62 5.52 11.50
CA ILE A 131 -20.78 4.33 11.71
C ILE A 131 -19.59 4.76 12.56
N PRO A 132 -19.45 4.26 13.80
CA PRO A 132 -18.24 4.48 14.59
C PRO A 132 -17.04 3.77 13.97
N GLY A 133 -15.85 4.32 14.16
CA GLY A 133 -14.65 3.59 13.81
C GLY A 133 -13.35 4.22 14.24
N THR A 134 -12.29 3.44 14.14
CA THR A 134 -10.92 3.82 14.52
C THR A 134 -10.00 3.65 13.32
N ILE A 135 -9.18 4.67 13.06
CA ILE A 135 -8.12 4.67 12.05
C ILE A 135 -6.78 4.62 12.78
N VAL A 136 -6.00 3.57 12.54
CA VAL A 136 -4.65 3.40 13.10
C VAL A 136 -3.62 3.57 11.97
N GLN A 137 -2.69 4.50 12.11
CA GLN A 137 -1.76 4.83 11.03
C GLN A 137 -0.35 5.02 11.55
N GLY A 138 0.64 4.41 10.89
CA GLY A 138 2.05 4.67 11.19
C GLY A 138 2.47 6.04 10.68
N ARG A 139 3.21 6.80 11.50
CA ARG A 139 3.77 8.11 11.12
C ARG A 139 4.70 8.00 9.92
N TYR A 140 5.49 6.94 9.87
CA TYR A 140 6.49 6.67 8.84
C TYR A 140 6.03 5.57 7.88
N ASP A 141 4.71 5.43 7.70
CA ASP A 141 4.15 4.59 6.64
C ASP A 141 4.52 5.17 5.27
N VAL A 142 5.54 4.57 4.64
CA VAL A 142 6.04 4.93 3.31
C VAL A 142 5.24 4.29 2.18
N VAL A 143 4.40 3.29 2.48
CA VAL A 143 3.56 2.59 1.50
C VAL A 143 2.29 3.39 1.27
N CYS A 144 1.63 3.78 2.37
CA CYS A 144 0.41 4.59 2.39
C CYS A 144 0.63 5.80 3.29
N PRO A 145 1.14 6.94 2.77
CA PRO A 145 1.47 8.09 3.60
C PRO A 145 0.32 8.58 4.47
N ALA A 146 0.64 9.01 5.69
CA ALA A 146 -0.33 9.43 6.71
C ALA A 146 -1.29 10.56 6.26
N THR A 147 -0.98 11.26 5.17
CA THR A 147 -1.87 12.24 4.52
C THR A 147 -3.23 11.64 4.16
N SER A 148 -3.29 10.36 3.75
CA SER A 148 -4.54 9.68 3.41
C SER A 148 -5.40 9.42 4.64
N ALA A 149 -4.81 8.94 5.74
CA ALA A 149 -5.51 8.78 7.01
C ALA A 149 -6.02 10.11 7.57
N TRP A 150 -5.20 11.16 7.47
CA TRP A 150 -5.59 12.50 7.88
C TRP A 150 -6.75 13.06 7.04
N ALA A 151 -6.71 12.87 5.72
CA ALA A 151 -7.78 13.29 4.82
C ALA A 151 -9.10 12.55 5.12
N LEU A 152 -9.04 11.24 5.34
CA LEU A 152 -10.21 10.43 5.68
C LEU A 152 -10.79 10.84 7.03
N HIS A 153 -9.97 11.03 8.07
CA HIS A 153 -10.43 11.45 9.38
C HIS A 153 -11.16 12.81 9.34
N LYS A 154 -10.63 13.79 8.59
CA LYS A 154 -11.32 15.07 8.37
C LYS A 154 -12.67 14.92 7.66
N ALA A 155 -12.79 13.95 6.76
CA ALA A 155 -13.99 13.68 5.97
C ALA A 155 -14.99 12.76 6.69
N TRP A 156 -14.60 12.15 7.80
CA TRP A 156 -15.40 11.27 8.66
C TRP A 156 -15.16 11.64 10.14
N PRO A 157 -15.77 12.75 10.62
CA PRO A 157 -15.46 13.34 11.93
C PRO A 157 -15.73 12.42 13.13
N GLU A 158 -16.61 11.42 12.98
CA GLU A 158 -16.90 10.42 14.01
C GLU A 158 -15.80 9.36 14.17
N SER A 159 -14.82 9.33 13.27
CA SER A 159 -13.67 8.44 13.41
C SER A 159 -12.72 8.89 14.52
N LYS A 160 -12.16 7.95 15.25
CA LYS A 160 -10.99 8.16 16.10
C LYS A 160 -9.72 7.95 15.25
N LEU A 161 -8.86 8.94 15.14
CA LEU A 161 -7.55 8.79 14.50
C LEU A 161 -6.46 8.57 15.55
N VAL A 162 -5.69 7.49 15.39
CA VAL A 162 -4.49 7.19 16.16
C VAL A 162 -3.31 7.17 15.21
N ILE A 163 -2.40 8.13 15.37
CA ILE A 163 -1.11 8.10 14.68
C ILE A 163 -0.08 7.49 15.63
N VAL A 164 0.61 6.43 15.18
CA VAL A 164 1.69 5.79 15.91
C VAL A 164 3.01 6.40 15.45
N ASP A 165 3.66 7.14 16.35
CA ASP A 165 4.78 8.01 15.99
C ASP A 165 6.03 7.26 15.52
N ASP A 166 6.23 6.01 15.94
CA ASP A 166 7.40 5.19 15.65
C ASP A 166 7.06 3.89 14.88
N ALA A 167 6.08 3.94 13.98
CA ALA A 167 5.67 2.78 13.17
C ALA A 167 5.65 3.05 11.65
N GLY A 168 5.92 1.98 10.89
CA GLY A 168 5.75 1.91 9.44
C GLY A 168 4.33 1.49 9.03
N HIS A 169 4.22 0.72 7.94
CA HIS A 169 2.94 0.35 7.34
C HIS A 169 2.27 -0.85 8.02
N SER A 170 3.06 -1.88 8.36
CA SER A 170 2.56 -3.20 8.73
C SER A 170 1.62 -3.18 9.94
N ALA A 171 0.55 -3.98 9.89
CA ALA A 171 -0.32 -4.21 11.03
C ALA A 171 0.42 -4.84 12.23
N MET A 172 1.58 -5.45 11.99
CA MET A 172 2.40 -6.13 12.99
C MET A 172 3.46 -5.23 13.63
N GLU A 173 3.52 -3.94 13.26
CA GLU A 173 4.31 -2.96 14.03
C GLU A 173 3.78 -2.92 15.48
N PRO A 174 4.64 -2.93 16.51
CA PRO A 174 4.20 -3.08 17.90
C PRO A 174 3.11 -2.08 18.32
N GLY A 175 3.28 -0.79 18.01
CA GLY A 175 2.29 0.24 18.32
C GLY A 175 1.01 0.15 17.47
N ILE A 176 1.12 -0.29 16.21
CA ILE A 176 -0.07 -0.51 15.35
C ILE A 176 -0.89 -1.69 15.89
N ALA A 177 -0.24 -2.82 16.16
CA ALA A 177 -0.89 -4.01 16.69
C ALA A 177 -1.58 -3.72 18.04
N HIS A 178 -0.91 -2.99 18.94
CA HIS A 178 -1.47 -2.56 20.21
C HIS A 178 -2.79 -1.80 20.03
N HIS A 179 -2.81 -0.74 19.20
CA HIS A 179 -4.01 0.07 19.02
C HIS A 179 -5.09 -0.61 18.18
N LEU A 180 -4.74 -1.55 17.30
CA LEU A 180 -5.72 -2.41 16.65
C LEU A 180 -6.44 -3.30 17.66
N VAL A 181 -5.71 -3.92 18.60
CA VAL A 181 -6.32 -4.72 19.67
C VAL A 181 -7.22 -3.85 20.55
N GLU A 182 -6.74 -2.70 21.02
CA GLU A 182 -7.55 -1.76 21.80
C GLU A 182 -8.84 -1.34 21.07
N ALA A 183 -8.74 -1.04 19.77
CA ALA A 183 -9.91 -0.68 18.97
C ALA A 183 -10.91 -1.84 18.91
N THR A 184 -10.44 -3.06 18.61
CA THR A 184 -11.33 -4.23 18.55
C THR A 184 -11.94 -4.59 19.90
N ASP A 185 -11.23 -4.41 21.01
CA ASP A 185 -11.77 -4.64 22.35
C ASP A 185 -12.81 -3.58 22.75
N SER A 186 -12.67 -2.34 22.26
CA SER A 186 -13.59 -1.24 22.58
C SER A 186 -14.96 -1.29 21.90
N TYR A 187 -15.09 -2.10 20.84
CA TYR A 187 -16.33 -2.28 20.08
C TYR A 187 -17.06 -3.61 20.41
N ARG A 188 -16.63 -4.31 21.46
CA ARG A 188 -17.27 -5.54 21.93
C ARG A 188 -18.50 -5.29 22.80
#